data_AF-A0A9E5KGC0-F1
#
_entry.id   AF-A0A9E5KGC0-F1
#
_cell.length_a   1.000
_cell.length_b   1.000
_cell.length_c   1.000
_cell.angle_alpha   90.00
_cell.angle_beta   90.00
_cell.angle_gamma   90.00
#
_symmetry.space_group_name_H-M   'P 1'
#
loop_
_entity.id
_entity.type
_entity.pdbx_description
1 polymer ?
#
loop_
_entity_poly.entity_id
_entity_poly.type
_entity_poly.pdbx_seq_one_letter_code
_entity_poly.pdbx_strand_id
1 'polypeptide(L)'
;EALAGGPIGRLRDGDTIRIVIDRNRLEGTLDLLGTDGTEASGSLLLAGREPYPGLAPDPALPDDTRLWAVLQQAGGGTWGGCVYDTDAIAAKLMT
;
A
#
# COMPACT_ATOMS: atom_id res chain seq x y z
N GLU A 1 -0.11 -1.02 -1.95
CA GLU A 1 0.99 -1.63 -1.15
C GLU A 1 2.03 -0.59 -0.74
N ALA A 2 3.00 -0.94 0.11
CA ALA A 2 4.02 -0.01 0.61
C ALA A 2 4.93 0.53 -0.51
N LEU A 3 5.51 -0.36 -1.32
CA LEU A 3 6.45 0.00 -2.39
C LEU A 3 5.80 0.83 -3.52
N ALA A 4 4.50 0.69 -3.71
CA ALA A 4 3.70 1.52 -4.61
C ALA A 4 3.20 2.84 -3.98
N GLY A 5 3.79 3.28 -2.86
CA GLY A 5 3.45 4.56 -2.21
C GLY A 5 2.19 4.54 -1.34
N GLY A 6 1.66 3.37 -1.00
CA GLY A 6 0.50 3.24 -0.13
C GLY A 6 0.77 3.68 1.32
N PRO A 7 -0.28 4.00 2.09
CA PRO A 7 -0.18 4.57 3.43
C PRO A 7 0.57 3.69 4.43
N ILE A 8 0.51 2.37 4.27
CA ILE A 8 1.24 1.41 5.11
C ILE A 8 2.77 1.64 5.06
N GLY A 9 3.29 2.20 3.96
CA GLY A 9 4.71 2.54 3.82
C GLY A 9 5.15 3.76 4.65
N ARG A 10 4.23 4.45 5.34
CA ARG A 10 4.50 5.62 6.19
C ARG A 10 4.41 5.34 7.69
N LEU A 11 4.01 4.12 8.07
CA LEU A 11 3.98 3.67 9.46
C LEU A 11 5.39 3.62 10.07
N ARG A 12 5.44 3.69 11.40
CA ARG A 12 6.65 3.75 12.21
C ARG A 12 6.54 2.78 13.38
N ASP A 13 7.69 2.34 13.88
CA ASP A 13 7.74 1.52 15.09
C ASP A 13 7.07 2.25 16.27
N GLY A 14 6.25 1.53 17.02
CA GLY A 14 5.48 2.06 18.15
C GLY A 14 4.14 2.71 17.77
N ASP A 15 3.81 2.81 16.47
CA ASP A 15 2.48 3.23 16.05
C ASP A 15 1.40 2.28 16.60
N THR A 16 0.27 2.85 17.04
CA THR A 16 -0.89 2.06 17.48
C THR A 16 -1.88 1.91 16.33
N ILE A 17 -2.11 0.67 15.91
CA ILE A 17 -3.08 0.36 14.85
C ILE A 17 -4.36 -0.21 15.48
N ARG A 18 -5.50 0.39 15.15
CA ARG A 18 -6.81 -0.20 15.40
C ARG A 18 -7.19 -1.10 14.24
N ILE A 19 -7.68 -2.29 14.57
CA ILE A 19 -8.24 -3.23 13.59
C ILE A 19 -9.68 -3.52 14.00
N VAL A 20 -10.61 -3.23 13.10
CA VAL A 20 -12.04 -3.56 13.29
C VAL A 20 -12.44 -4.58 12.24
N ILE A 21 -13.13 -5.64 12.66
CA ILE A 21 -13.64 -6.68 11.77
C ILE A 21 -15.12 -6.90 12.08
N ASP A 22 -15.99 -6.53 11.14
CA ASP A 22 -17.42 -6.86 11.19
C ASP A 22 -17.67 -8.13 10.37
N ARG A 23 -17.94 -9.22 11.07
CA ARG A 23 -18.18 -10.55 10.47
C ARG A 23 -19.60 -10.74 9.93
N ASN A 24 -20.53 -9.86 10.30
CA ASN A 24 -21.91 -9.91 9.77
C ASN A 24 -22.01 -9.12 8.47
N ARG A 25 -21.33 -7.98 8.39
CA ARG A 25 -21.26 -7.15 7.18
C ARG A 25 -20.13 -7.53 6.23
N LEU A 26 -19.18 -8.34 6.70
CA LEU A 26 -17.96 -8.72 5.97
C LEU A 26 -17.10 -7.50 5.61
N GLU A 27 -17.03 -6.55 6.53
CA GLU A 27 -16.25 -5.32 6.42
C GLU A 27 -15.09 -5.33 7.41
N GLY A 28 -14.00 -4.65 7.07
CA GLY A 28 -12.89 -4.44 7.98
C GLY A 28 -12.20 -3.10 7.74
N THR A 29 -11.71 -2.49 8.81
CA THR A 29 -10.93 -1.25 8.76
C THR A 29 -9.63 -1.42 9.54
N LEU A 30 -8.61 -0.70 9.07
CA LEU A 30 -7.29 -0.61 9.70
C LEU A 30 -6.91 0.86 9.77
N ASP A 31 -6.78 1.37 10.98
CA ASP A 31 -6.62 2.80 11.22
C ASP A 31 -5.43 3.05 12.14
N LEU A 32 -4.57 4.02 11.78
CA LEU A 32 -3.59 4.55 12.72
C LEU A 32 -4.33 5.37 13.76
N LEU A 33 -4.07 5.11 15.05
CA LEU A 33 -4.50 5.99 16.13
C LEU A 33 -3.38 7.00 16.39
N GLY A 34 -3.74 8.28 16.49
CA GLY A 34 -2.79 9.27 16.97
C GLY A 34 -2.57 9.16 18.48
N THR A 35 -1.72 10.04 19.02
CA THR A 35 -1.32 10.00 20.43
C THR A 35 -2.48 10.25 21.40
N ASP A 36 -3.58 10.83 20.93
CA ASP A 36 -4.83 11.03 21.68
C ASP A 36 -5.80 9.83 21.59
N GLY A 37 -5.41 8.76 20.88
CA GLY A 37 -6.22 7.55 20.68
C GLY A 37 -7.30 7.66 19.60
N THR A 38 -7.32 8.74 18.80
CA THR A 38 -8.33 8.96 17.75
C THR A 38 -7.82 8.64 16.35
N GLU A 39 -8.74 8.20 15.48
CA GLU A 39 -8.45 7.90 14.06
C GLU A 39 -8.22 9.17 13.25
N ALA A 40 -8.90 10.27 13.63
CA ALA A 40 -8.77 11.56 12.94
C ALA A 40 -7.35 12.12 13.10
N SER A 41 -6.82 12.13 14.32
CA SER A 41 -5.44 12.57 14.57
C SER A 41 -4.42 11.65 13.90
N GLY A 42 -4.66 10.33 13.90
CA GLY A 42 -3.80 9.36 13.22
C GLY A 42 -3.81 9.51 11.70
N SER A 43 -4.95 9.82 11.09
CA SER A 43 -5.06 10.09 9.65
C SER A 43 -4.26 11.32 9.24
N LEU A 44 -4.36 12.41 10.02
CA LEU A 44 -3.57 13.63 9.79
C LEU A 44 -2.08 13.37 9.96
N LEU A 45 -1.70 12.63 11.01
CA LEU A 45 -0.32 12.22 11.27
C LEU A 45 0.24 11.40 10.12
N LEU A 46 -0.49 10.40 9.64
CA LEU A 46 -0.05 9.52 8.55
C LEU A 46 0.09 10.27 7.22
N ALA A 47 -0.86 11.16 6.92
CA ALA A 47 -0.83 11.99 5.72
C ALA A 47 0.38 12.95 5.69
N GLY A 48 0.77 13.48 6.85
CA GLY A 48 1.92 14.37 7.00
C GLY A 48 3.28 13.66 7.03
N ARG A 49 3.31 12.32 7.12
CA ARG A 49 4.57 11.55 7.12
C ARG A 49 5.06 11.29 5.70
N GLU A 50 6.36 11.47 5.50
CA GLU A 50 7.06 10.86 4.38
C GLU A 50 7.07 9.33 4.49
N PRO A 51 7.27 8.61 3.37
CA PRO A 51 7.56 7.19 3.40
C PRO A 51 8.68 6.85 4.40
N TYR A 52 8.63 5.64 4.95
CA TYR A 52 9.66 5.14 5.84
C TYR A 52 11.02 5.14 5.12
N PRO A 53 12.08 5.80 5.64
CA PRO A 53 13.36 5.95 4.95
C PRO A 53 14.03 4.63 4.57
N GLY A 54 13.77 3.56 5.33
CA GLY A 54 14.31 2.23 5.03
C GLY A 54 13.42 1.41 4.09
N LEU A 55 12.32 1.95 3.58
CA LEU A 55 11.44 1.25 2.65
C LEU A 55 12.09 1.19 1.28
N ALA A 56 12.57 0.01 0.91
CA ALA A 56 13.16 -0.26 -0.39
C ALA A 56 12.84 -1.70 -0.83
N PRO A 57 12.88 -2.00 -2.14
CA PRO A 57 12.93 -3.38 -2.62
C PRO A 57 14.14 -4.12 -2.04
N ASP A 58 14.04 -5.45 -1.97
CA ASP A 58 15.18 -6.29 -1.58
C ASP A 58 16.35 -6.07 -2.57
N PRO A 59 17.59 -5.83 -2.08
CA PRO A 59 18.76 -5.64 -2.96
C PRO A 59 19.05 -6.82 -3.89
N ALA A 60 18.63 -8.04 -3.54
CA ALA A 60 18.79 -9.26 -4.32
C ALA A 60 17.56 -9.59 -5.19
N LEU A 61 16.59 -8.67 -5.32
CA LEU A 61 15.40 -8.89 -6.13
C LEU A 61 15.76 -9.06 -7.61
N PRO A 62 15.43 -10.21 -8.25
CA PRO A 62 15.71 -10.42 -9.67
C PRO A 62 14.98 -9.41 -10.55
N ASP A 63 15.60 -9.03 -11.67
CA ASP A 63 15.01 -8.09 -12.62
C ASP A 63 13.66 -8.58 -13.18
N ASP A 64 13.51 -9.88 -13.41
CA ASP A 64 12.25 -10.47 -13.88
C ASP A 64 11.13 -10.34 -12.84
N THR A 65 11.46 -10.48 -11.54
CA THR A 65 10.50 -10.27 -10.45
C THR A 65 10.12 -8.79 -10.33
N ARG A 66 11.09 -7.90 -10.50
CA ARG A 66 10.83 -6.45 -10.54
C ARG A 66 9.94 -6.08 -11.72
N LEU A 67 10.18 -6.65 -12.90
CA LEU A 67 9.35 -6.45 -14.09
C LEU A 67 7.93 -6.96 -13.87
N TRP A 68 7.78 -8.19 -13.35
CA TRP A 68 6.47 -8.74 -12.98
C TRP A 68 5.68 -7.81 -12.07
N ALA A 69 6.30 -7.28 -11.01
CA ALA A 69 5.66 -6.38 -10.06
C ALA A 69 5.21 -5.07 -10.73
N VAL A 70 6.05 -4.48 -11.59
CA VAL A 70 5.71 -3.25 -12.33
C VAL A 70 4.55 -3.48 -13.30
N LEU A 71 4.56 -4.59 -14.03
CA LEU A 71 3.47 -4.94 -14.97
C LEU A 71 2.15 -5.20 -14.23
N GLN A 72 2.20 -5.91 -13.11
CA GLN A 72 1.04 -6.12 -12.24
C GLN A 72 0.47 -4.78 -11.74
N GLN A 73 1.33 -3.89 -11.24
CA GLN A 73 0.92 -2.58 -10.76
C GLN A 73 0.34 -1.71 -11.89
N ALA A 74 0.92 -1.79 -13.10
CA ALA A 74 0.39 -1.13 -14.28
C ALA A 74 -1.01 -1.66 -14.65
N GLY A 75 -1.27 -2.96 -14.45
CA GLY A 75 -2.56 -3.62 -14.68
C GLY A 75 -3.59 -3.48 -13.55
N GLY A 76 -3.35 -2.69 -12.50
CA GLY A 76 -4.31 -2.47 -11.40
C GLY A 76 -3.87 -3.00 -10.04
N GLY A 77 -2.70 -3.64 -9.96
CA GLY A 77 -2.07 -4.07 -8.72
C GLY A 77 -2.91 -5.06 -7.91
N THR A 78 -2.84 -4.98 -6.58
CA THR A 78 -3.54 -5.89 -5.67
C THR A 78 -5.06 -5.90 -5.88
N TRP A 79 -5.65 -4.73 -6.14
CA TRP A 79 -7.09 -4.59 -6.36
C TRP A 79 -7.53 -5.03 -7.76
N GLY A 80 -6.61 -5.05 -8.72
CA GLY A 80 -6.78 -5.65 -10.04
C GLY A 80 -6.57 -7.17 -10.06
N GLY A 81 -6.41 -7.82 -8.90
CA GLY A 81 -6.25 -9.27 -8.80
C GLY A 81 -4.83 -9.77 -9.01
N CYS A 82 -3.82 -8.88 -8.98
CA CYS A 82 -2.42 -9.25 -9.18
C CYS A 82 -2.13 -9.95 -10.52
N VAL A 83 -2.86 -9.60 -11.58
CA VAL A 83 -2.69 -10.18 -12.93
C VAL A 83 -2.09 -9.17 -13.91
N TYR A 84 -1.72 -9.66 -15.09
CA TYR A 84 -1.39 -8.81 -16.23
C TYR A 84 -2.67 -8.41 -16.98
N ASP A 85 -3.20 -7.22 -16.68
CA ASP A 85 -4.21 -6.59 -17.53
C ASP A 85 -3.52 -5.97 -18.76
N THR A 86 -3.53 -6.71 -19.87
CA THR A 86 -2.81 -6.33 -21.10
C THR A 86 -3.33 -5.03 -21.70
N ASP A 87 -4.62 -4.74 -21.57
CA ASP A 87 -5.23 -3.53 -22.13
C ASP A 87 -4.81 -2.30 -21.31
N ALA A 88 -4.87 -2.41 -19.98
CA ALA A 88 -4.42 -1.34 -19.08
C ALA A 88 -2.90 -1.09 -19.19
N ILE A 89 -2.10 -2.15 -19.36
CA ILE A 89 -0.67 -2.05 -19.58
C ILE A 89 -0.37 -1.38 -20.93
N ALA A 90 -1.02 -1.84 -22.01
CA ALA A 90 -0.85 -1.27 -23.35
C ALA A 90 -1.22 0.22 -23.37
N ALA A 91 -2.32 0.60 -22.72
CA ALA A 91 -2.74 2.00 -22.61
C ALA A 91 -1.70 2.91 -21.94
N LYS A 92 -0.83 2.38 -21.07
CA LYS A 92 0.25 3.12 -20.41
C LYS A 92 1.56 3.14 -21.20
N LEU A 93 1.83 2.09 -21.99
CA LEU A 93 3.11 1.93 -22.70
C LEU A 93 3.06 2.41 -24.15
N MET A 94 1.89 2.46 -24.77
CA MET A 94 1.70 2.77 -26.20
C MET A 94 1.13 4.17 -26.43
N THR A 95 1.44 5.10 -25.52
CA THR A 95 1.14 6.54 -25.64
C THR A 95 2.36 7.30 -26.12
#